data_AF-A0A7S1A4D9-F1
#
_entry.id   AF-A0A7S1A4D9-F1
#
_cell.length_a   1.000
_cell.length_b   1.000
_cell.length_c   1.000
_cell.angle_alpha   90.00
_cell.angle_beta   90.00
_cell.angle_gamma   90.00
#
_symmetry.space_group_name_H-M   'P 1'
#
loop_
_entity.id
_entity.type
_entity.pdbx_description
1 polymer ?
#
loop_
_entity_poly.entity_id
_entity_poly.type
_entity_poly.pdbx_seq_one_letter_code
_entity_poly.pdbx_strand_id
1 'polypeptide(L)'
;MEPATIGKVTDVDEASRNTSVPVASSCSRKSVVSRAARILRIFLALSAVGSMVVMLFLSVIDEAEPMSLIEDARIRRGVMSSLFVLGLLVVALEDVFGINKSAVMLLLSGTIWTVLAVHYHPAESEKGALRLHKELNDGLLEVGSVVLFLLPAMGLVESIDHFGGFVPVMNMMTSSMFAANPTLARDKLMVSLFFITFCLSSLIDNLTATIVALKILHTVIPSSDSQHRHVCGGLVVIAANAGGAWSPIGDVTTTMLWIGGKISVGRTMHSLFLPSFV
;
A
#
# COMPACT_ATOMS: atom_id res chain seq x y z
N MET A 1 -71.74 43.18 -26.63
CA MET A 1 -72.47 43.74 -25.48
C MET A 1 -72.03 42.98 -24.24
N GLU A 2 -71.06 43.52 -23.50
CA GLU A 2 -71.04 43.41 -22.03
C GLU A 2 -72.01 44.47 -21.47
N PRO A 3 -72.41 44.50 -20.16
CA PRO A 3 -71.77 43.96 -18.93
C PRO A 3 -72.79 43.17 -18.04
N ALA A 4 -72.59 42.68 -16.81
CA ALA A 4 -72.11 43.27 -15.54
C ALA A 4 -72.12 42.14 -14.45
N THR A 5 -71.01 41.85 -13.74
CA THR A 5 -70.67 42.24 -12.33
C THR A 5 -71.65 41.74 -11.23
N ILE A 6 -71.31 41.18 -10.06
CA ILE A 6 -70.30 41.48 -9.01
C ILE A 6 -70.22 40.29 -8.03
N GLY A 7 -69.05 40.08 -7.40
CA GLY A 7 -68.92 39.22 -6.22
C GLY A 7 -67.50 39.10 -5.66
N LYS A 8 -66.90 40.21 -5.20
CA LYS A 8 -65.59 40.31 -4.52
C LYS A 8 -65.58 39.71 -3.11
N VAL A 9 -64.47 39.09 -2.71
CA VAL A 9 -63.77 39.19 -1.40
C VAL A 9 -62.28 38.85 -1.70
N THR A 10 -61.36 39.81 -1.90
CA THR A 10 -60.33 40.36 -0.95
C THR A 10 -59.70 39.28 -0.07
N ASP A 11 -58.39 39.12 0.14
CA ASP A 11 -57.18 39.91 -0.08
C ASP A 11 -56.00 38.95 0.22
N VAL A 12 -54.77 39.47 0.13
CA VAL A 12 -53.55 39.03 0.85
C VAL A 12 -52.52 38.21 0.02
N ASP A 13 -51.57 38.99 -0.50
CA ASP A 13 -50.11 38.76 -0.49
C ASP A 13 -49.46 37.89 -1.57
N GLU A 14 -49.24 38.56 -2.70
CA GLU A 14 -47.93 38.91 -3.24
C GLU A 14 -46.71 38.71 -2.30
N ALA A 15 -46.30 37.47 -2.00
CA ALA A 15 -45.00 37.17 -1.38
C ALA A 15 -44.52 35.72 -1.59
N SER A 16 -44.17 35.32 -2.82
CA SER A 16 -43.28 34.14 -3.01
C SER A 16 -42.36 34.22 -4.23
N ARG A 17 -42.04 35.43 -4.71
CA ARG A 17 -40.81 35.62 -5.48
C ARG A 17 -39.62 35.57 -4.52
N ASN A 18 -38.62 34.78 -4.88
CA ASN A 18 -37.30 34.60 -4.26
C ASN A 18 -37.21 33.74 -2.99
N THR A 19 -36.80 32.48 -3.18
CA THR A 19 -35.65 31.91 -2.42
C THR A 19 -34.94 30.85 -3.27
N SER A 20 -34.18 31.30 -4.27
CA SER A 20 -33.09 30.50 -4.83
C SER A 20 -31.99 30.36 -3.77
N VAL A 21 -32.05 29.29 -2.98
CA VAL A 21 -30.97 28.91 -2.07
C VAL A 21 -29.71 28.63 -2.91
N PRO A 22 -28.53 29.23 -2.60
CA PRO A 22 -27.40 29.21 -3.51
C PRO A 22 -26.64 27.88 -3.42
N VAL A 23 -27.01 26.93 -4.30
CA VAL A 23 -26.24 25.69 -4.53
C VAL A 23 -24.77 25.98 -4.93
N ALA A 24 -24.52 27.14 -5.55
CA ALA A 24 -23.18 27.61 -5.91
C ALA A 24 -22.27 27.88 -4.70
N SER A 25 -22.82 28.31 -3.56
CA SER A 25 -22.03 28.66 -2.36
C SER A 25 -21.44 27.43 -1.66
N SER A 26 -22.18 26.31 -1.65
CA SER A 26 -21.74 25.03 -1.08
C SER A 26 -20.66 24.36 -1.95
N CYS A 27 -20.80 24.45 -3.27
CA CYS A 27 -19.83 23.92 -4.22
C CYS A 27 -18.49 24.70 -4.19
N SER A 28 -18.56 26.03 -4.11
CA SER A 28 -17.38 26.89 -3.96
C SER A 28 -16.65 26.65 -2.64
N ARG A 29 -17.38 26.58 -1.51
CA ARG A 29 -16.82 26.33 -0.18
C ARG A 29 -16.12 24.97 -0.08
N LYS A 30 -16.71 23.89 -0.65
CA LYS A 30 -16.06 22.56 -0.72
C LYS A 30 -14.79 22.56 -1.58
N SER A 31 -14.76 23.33 -2.68
CA SER A 31 -13.58 23.43 -3.55
C SER A 31 -12.45 24.25 -2.92
N VAL A 32 -12.77 25.29 -2.16
CA VAL A 32 -11.79 26.11 -1.45
C VAL A 32 -11.21 25.36 -0.26
N VAL A 33 -12.04 24.63 0.51
CA VAL A 33 -11.58 23.79 1.62
C VAL A 33 -10.68 22.65 1.12
N SER A 34 -11.01 22.01 -0.01
CA SER A 34 -10.18 20.95 -0.57
C SER A 34 -8.85 21.47 -1.15
N ARG A 35 -8.85 22.67 -1.74
CA ARG A 35 -7.64 23.36 -2.21
C ARG A 35 -6.74 23.80 -1.04
N ALA A 36 -7.31 24.39 0.01
CA ALA A 36 -6.58 24.79 1.21
C ALA A 36 -5.98 23.58 1.94
N ALA A 37 -6.75 22.49 2.08
CA ALA A 37 -6.27 21.24 2.64
C ALA A 37 -5.14 20.63 1.78
N ARG A 38 -5.22 20.72 0.46
CA ARG A 38 -4.15 20.25 -0.45
C ARG A 38 -2.87 21.08 -0.30
N ILE A 39 -2.99 22.40 -0.25
CA ILE A 39 -1.83 23.31 -0.07
C ILE A 39 -1.18 23.07 1.30
N LEU A 40 -1.98 22.97 2.37
CA LEU A 40 -1.49 22.67 3.71
C LEU A 40 -0.77 21.32 3.76
N ARG A 41 -1.31 20.30 3.10
CA ARG A 41 -0.70 18.96 3.00
C ARG A 41 0.62 19.00 2.23
N ILE A 42 0.67 19.63 1.07
CA ILE A 42 1.91 19.80 0.28
C ILE A 42 2.96 20.56 1.10
N PHE A 43 2.56 21.63 1.79
CA PHE A 43 3.46 22.39 2.66
C PHE A 43 4.02 21.54 3.81
N LEU A 44 3.18 20.74 4.46
CA LEU A 44 3.61 19.81 5.51
C LEU A 44 4.59 18.74 4.98
N ALA A 45 4.33 18.18 3.79
CA ALA A 45 5.23 17.21 3.17
C ALA A 45 6.57 17.82 2.77
N LEU A 46 6.57 18.99 2.12
CA LEU A 46 7.80 19.71 1.77
C LEU A 46 8.57 20.12 3.02
N SER A 47 7.89 20.54 4.08
CA SER A 47 8.54 20.87 5.35
C SER A 47 9.12 19.64 6.04
N ALA A 48 8.44 18.49 6.02
CA ALA A 48 8.93 17.27 6.64
C ALA A 48 10.10 16.65 5.85
N VAL A 49 9.94 16.47 4.53
CA VAL A 49 11.03 16.00 3.64
C VAL A 49 12.19 17.00 3.67
N GLY A 50 11.89 18.30 3.62
CA GLY A 50 12.87 19.36 3.77
C GLY A 50 13.61 19.30 5.10
N SER A 51 12.90 19.05 6.22
CA SER A 51 13.52 18.88 7.54
C SER A 51 14.44 17.66 7.60
N MET A 52 14.09 16.56 6.93
CA MET A 52 14.91 15.34 6.89
C MET A 52 16.17 15.54 6.04
N VAL A 53 16.04 16.26 4.92
CA VAL A 53 17.16 16.66 4.06
C VAL A 53 18.05 17.66 4.81
N VAL A 54 17.48 18.65 5.49
CA VAL A 54 18.23 19.62 6.30
C VAL A 54 18.94 18.90 7.44
N MET A 55 18.29 17.97 8.14
CA MET A 55 18.95 17.20 9.20
C MET A 55 20.11 16.35 8.66
N LEU A 56 19.94 15.76 7.47
CA LEU A 56 20.99 15.00 6.79
C LEU A 56 22.16 15.93 6.37
N PHE A 57 21.87 17.12 5.85
CA PHE A 57 22.89 18.13 5.52
C PHE A 57 23.61 18.69 6.74
N LEU A 58 22.87 19.00 7.82
CA LEU A 58 23.45 19.46 9.09
C LEU A 58 24.30 18.38 9.76
N SER A 59 24.02 17.10 9.51
CA SER A 59 24.85 15.98 9.99
C SER A 59 26.16 15.82 9.21
N VAL A 60 26.28 16.41 8.01
CA VAL A 60 27.46 16.30 7.13
C VAL A 60 28.37 17.53 7.23
N ILE A 61 27.84 18.69 7.63
CA ILE A 61 28.63 19.91 7.80
C ILE A 61 29.28 19.89 9.20
N ASP A 62 30.57 19.61 9.20
CA ASP A 62 31.49 19.35 10.33
C ASP A 62 31.72 20.54 11.30
N GLU A 63 30.91 21.60 11.24
CA GLU A 63 31.17 22.88 11.95
C GLU A 63 29.93 23.42 12.69
N ALA A 64 29.01 22.55 13.10
CA ALA A 64 27.88 22.95 13.93
C ALA A 64 28.01 22.34 15.34
N GLU A 65 27.98 23.20 16.35
CA GLU A 65 28.03 22.87 17.78
C GLU A 65 26.80 22.12 18.40
N PRO A 66 25.66 21.75 17.75
CA PRO A 66 24.59 21.07 18.49
C PRO A 66 24.84 19.55 18.66
N MET A 67 26.08 19.08 18.52
CA MET A 67 26.45 17.66 18.62
C MET A 67 26.42 17.14 20.06
N SER A 68 26.62 18.00 21.06
CA SER A 68 26.56 17.66 22.50
C SER A 68 25.13 17.32 22.98
N LEU A 69 24.11 17.73 22.23
CA LEU A 69 22.69 17.50 22.54
C LEU A 69 22.21 16.08 22.19
N ILE A 70 22.95 15.34 21.34
CA ILE A 70 22.64 13.97 20.92
C ILE A 70 23.38 12.91 21.77
N GLU A 71 24.38 13.32 22.55
CA GLU A 71 25.06 12.45 23.51
C GLU A 71 24.10 11.96 24.61
N ASP A 72 23.18 12.83 25.05
CA ASP A 72 22.15 12.45 26.01
C ASP A 72 21.22 11.38 25.41
N ALA A 73 21.23 10.21 26.05
CA ALA A 73 20.45 9.05 25.67
C ALA A 73 18.94 9.34 25.64
N ARG A 74 18.43 10.28 26.43
CA ARG A 74 17.01 10.67 26.43
C ARG A 74 16.64 11.44 25.16
N ILE A 75 17.44 12.44 24.82
CA ILE A 75 17.18 13.32 23.68
C ILE A 75 17.37 12.55 22.37
N ARG A 76 18.42 11.71 22.28
CA ARG A 76 18.64 10.81 21.15
C ARG A 76 17.46 9.89 20.86
N ARG A 77 16.93 9.22 21.89
CA ARG A 77 15.73 8.36 21.73
C ARG A 77 14.53 9.18 21.27
N GLY A 78 14.35 10.39 21.81
CA GLY A 78 13.30 11.31 21.38
C GLY A 78 13.41 11.69 19.90
N VAL A 79 14.60 12.08 19.45
CA VAL A 79 14.88 12.45 18.06
C VAL A 79 14.65 11.26 17.11
N MET A 80 15.21 10.09 17.42
CA MET A 80 15.03 8.87 16.60
C MET A 80 13.56 8.45 16.53
N SER A 81 12.86 8.44 17.67
CA SER A 81 11.44 8.10 17.71
C SER A 81 10.58 9.12 16.94
N SER A 82 10.91 10.41 17.04
CA SER A 82 10.21 11.47 16.31
C SER A 82 10.42 11.33 14.80
N LEU A 83 11.65 11.08 14.36
CA LEU A 83 11.97 10.84 12.95
C LEU A 83 11.25 9.61 12.41
N PHE A 84 11.19 8.53 13.18
CA PHE A 84 10.49 7.31 12.79
C PHE A 84 8.98 7.55 12.62
N VAL A 85 8.33 8.17 13.61
CA VAL A 85 6.88 8.44 13.56
C VAL A 85 6.53 9.46 12.46
N LEU A 86 7.31 10.53 12.32
CA LEU A 86 7.11 11.53 11.27
C LEU A 86 7.34 10.91 9.89
N GLY A 87 8.39 10.10 9.75
CA GLY A 87 8.68 9.34 8.53
C GLY A 87 7.53 8.43 8.13
N LEU A 88 7.01 7.63 9.07
CA LEU A 88 5.84 6.77 8.85
C LEU A 88 4.61 7.58 8.44
N LEU A 89 4.39 8.75 9.05
CA LEU A 89 3.29 9.63 8.68
C LEU A 89 3.44 10.15 7.24
N VAL A 90 4.64 10.56 6.84
CA VAL A 90 4.91 11.03 5.46
C VAL A 90 4.70 9.89 4.46
N VAL A 91 5.13 8.67 4.79
CA VAL A 91 4.93 7.48 3.95
C VAL A 91 3.46 7.08 3.86
N ALA A 92 2.70 7.20 4.94
CA ALA A 92 1.27 6.90 4.94
C ALA A 92 0.44 7.94 4.16
N LEU A 93 0.90 9.20 4.12
CA LEU A 93 0.25 10.30 3.40
C LEU A 93 0.80 10.50 1.98
N GLU A 94 1.71 9.65 1.54
CA GLU A 94 2.39 9.72 0.25
C GLU A 94 1.42 9.80 -0.94
N ASP A 95 0.37 8.95 -0.97
CA ASP A 95 -0.67 8.97 -2.00
C ASP A 95 -1.35 10.35 -2.17
N VAL A 96 -1.34 11.16 -1.10
CA VAL A 96 -1.91 12.50 -1.10
C VAL A 96 -0.91 13.55 -1.60
N PHE A 97 0.39 13.29 -1.42
CA PHE A 97 1.48 14.19 -1.84
C PHE A 97 1.94 13.94 -3.27
N GLY A 98 1.73 12.75 -3.82
CA GLY A 98 2.16 12.39 -5.17
C GLY A 98 3.68 12.27 -5.32
N ILE A 99 4.37 11.93 -4.23
CA ILE A 99 5.81 11.66 -4.21
C ILE A 99 6.00 10.14 -4.29
N ASN A 100 7.07 9.62 -4.87
CA ASN A 100 7.30 8.16 -4.88
C ASN A 100 7.56 7.61 -3.46
N LYS A 101 6.74 6.64 -3.02
CA LYS A 101 6.90 5.91 -1.74
C LYS A 101 8.32 5.43 -1.49
N SER A 102 8.92 4.79 -2.49
CA SER A 102 10.28 4.25 -2.40
C SER A 102 11.32 5.34 -2.15
N ALA A 103 11.16 6.51 -2.76
CA ALA A 103 12.08 7.63 -2.57
C ALA A 103 11.99 8.19 -1.14
N VAL A 104 10.78 8.35 -0.60
CA VAL A 104 10.57 8.82 0.78
C VAL A 104 11.14 7.81 1.79
N MET A 105 10.92 6.51 1.57
CA MET A 105 11.46 5.45 2.42
C MET A 105 12.98 5.41 2.41
N LEU A 106 13.61 5.55 1.23
CA LEU A 106 15.07 5.60 1.10
C LEU A 106 15.66 6.82 1.79
N LEU A 107 15.03 8.00 1.65
CA LEU A 107 15.46 9.21 2.36
C LEU A 107 15.33 9.05 3.87
N LEU A 108 14.21 8.53 4.37
CA LEU A 108 14.00 8.25 5.79
C LEU A 108 15.06 7.29 6.34
N SER A 109 15.30 6.18 5.64
CA SER A 109 16.33 5.20 6.01
C SER A 109 17.71 5.85 6.05
N GLY A 110 18.07 6.60 5.00
CA GLY A 110 19.33 7.32 4.92
C GLY A 110 19.50 8.31 6.08
N THR A 111 18.49 9.13 6.38
CA THR A 111 18.54 10.07 7.51
C THR A 111 18.73 9.35 8.84
N ILE A 112 17.99 8.27 9.12
CA ILE A 112 18.14 7.51 10.37
C ILE A 112 19.55 6.91 10.48
N TRP A 113 20.06 6.32 9.41
CA TRP A 113 21.40 5.72 9.37
C TRP A 113 22.50 6.77 9.52
N THR A 114 22.34 7.96 8.94
CA THR A 114 23.28 9.08 9.13
C THR A 114 23.31 9.56 10.57
N VAL A 115 22.16 9.75 11.21
CA VAL A 115 22.10 10.14 12.63
C VAL A 115 22.74 9.06 13.52
N LEU A 116 22.57 7.78 13.17
CA LEU A 116 23.23 6.67 13.85
C LEU A 116 24.75 6.68 13.64
N ALA A 117 25.23 6.98 12.43
CA ALA A 117 26.66 7.06 12.12
C ALA A 117 27.36 8.17 12.90
N VAL A 118 26.75 9.36 12.96
CA VAL A 118 27.26 10.48 13.76
C VAL A 118 27.37 10.10 15.23
N HIS A 119 26.36 9.41 15.78
CA HIS A 119 26.35 8.99 17.19
C HIS A 119 27.53 8.09 17.58
N TYR A 120 28.01 7.23 16.67
CA TYR A 120 29.09 6.31 16.98
C TYR A 120 30.49 6.94 16.87
N HIS A 121 30.63 8.20 16.44
CA HIS A 121 31.90 8.90 16.24
C HIS A 121 32.98 8.00 15.59
N PRO A 122 32.71 7.42 14.41
CA PRO A 122 33.59 6.44 13.80
C PRO A 122 34.98 6.99 13.45
N ALA A 123 35.12 8.32 13.29
CA ALA A 123 36.40 8.98 13.05
C ALA A 123 37.28 9.13 14.31
N GLU A 124 36.67 9.15 15.49
CA GLU A 124 37.37 9.43 16.76
C GLU A 124 37.60 8.18 17.60
N SER A 125 36.79 7.14 17.42
CA SER A 125 36.84 5.91 18.23
C SER A 125 36.82 4.65 17.37
N GLU A 126 37.87 3.84 17.46
CA GLU A 126 37.95 2.53 16.79
C GLU A 126 36.79 1.61 17.20
N LYS A 127 36.40 1.65 18.48
CA LYS A 127 35.22 0.91 19.00
C LYS A 127 33.92 1.42 18.40
N GLY A 128 33.84 2.72 18.13
CA GLY A 128 32.70 3.37 17.45
C GLY A 128 32.57 2.91 16.01
N ALA A 129 33.66 2.95 15.26
CA ALA A 129 33.73 2.47 13.87
C ALA A 129 33.33 0.98 13.76
N LEU A 130 33.82 0.13 14.66
CA LEU A 130 33.52 -1.30 14.64
C LEU A 130 32.05 -1.59 14.98
N ARG A 131 31.45 -0.84 15.90
CA ARG A 131 30.02 -0.94 16.21
C ARG A 131 29.15 -0.48 15.04
N LEU A 132 29.46 0.66 14.44
CA LEU A 132 28.74 1.16 13.28
C LEU A 132 28.82 0.14 12.12
N HIS A 133 30.02 -0.36 11.81
CA HIS A 133 30.20 -1.37 10.78
C HIS A 133 29.34 -2.62 11.03
N LYS A 134 29.31 -3.11 12.28
CA LYS A 134 28.49 -4.26 12.65
C LYS A 134 27.00 -3.99 12.43
N GLU A 135 26.46 -2.90 12.97
CA GLU A 135 25.03 -2.57 12.87
C GLU A 135 24.59 -2.35 11.41
N LEU A 136 25.42 -1.65 10.61
CA LEU A 136 25.15 -1.44 9.18
C LEU A 136 25.17 -2.77 8.42
N ASN A 137 26.14 -3.64 8.71
CA ASN A 137 26.26 -4.93 8.06
C ASN A 137 25.11 -5.86 8.42
N ASP A 138 24.72 -5.92 9.70
CA ASP A 138 23.59 -6.73 10.17
C ASP A 138 22.28 -6.28 9.48
N GLY A 139 22.02 -4.97 9.41
CA GLY A 139 20.83 -4.43 8.73
C GLY A 139 20.84 -4.65 7.21
N LEU A 140 22.00 -4.45 6.56
CA LEU A 140 22.13 -4.67 5.11
C LEU A 140 22.02 -6.15 4.74
N LEU A 141 22.54 -7.05 5.58
CA LEU A 141 22.40 -8.50 5.41
C LEU A 141 20.94 -8.94 5.57
N GLU A 142 20.21 -8.39 6.55
CA GLU A 142 18.79 -8.69 6.73
C GLU A 142 17.99 -8.27 5.49
N VAL A 143 18.09 -7.01 5.07
CA VAL A 143 17.37 -6.52 3.88
C VAL A 143 17.84 -7.22 2.61
N GLY A 144 19.15 -7.38 2.44
CA GLY A 144 19.75 -8.03 1.29
C GLY A 144 19.34 -9.49 1.16
N SER A 145 19.21 -10.22 2.28
CA SER A 145 18.76 -11.61 2.26
C SER A 145 17.32 -11.76 1.77
N VAL A 146 16.43 -10.86 2.21
CA VAL A 146 15.03 -10.82 1.74
C VAL A 146 14.98 -10.48 0.25
N VAL A 147 15.72 -9.46 -0.20
CA VAL A 147 15.76 -9.05 -1.61
C VAL A 147 16.34 -10.16 -2.50
N LEU A 148 17.47 -10.75 -2.11
CA LEU A 148 18.11 -11.83 -2.87
C LEU A 148 17.28 -13.12 -2.89
N PHE A 149 16.42 -13.33 -1.90
CA PHE A 149 15.47 -14.43 -1.89
C PHE A 149 14.27 -14.16 -2.81
N LEU A 150 13.68 -12.95 -2.75
CA LEU A 150 12.47 -12.63 -3.48
C LEU A 150 12.71 -12.27 -4.95
N LEU A 151 13.84 -11.64 -5.29
CA LEU A 151 14.11 -11.16 -6.65
C LEU A 151 14.14 -12.30 -7.69
N PRO A 152 14.83 -13.44 -7.45
CA PRO A 152 14.77 -14.59 -8.34
C PRO A 152 13.40 -15.26 -8.35
N ALA A 153 12.70 -15.31 -7.21
CA ALA A 153 11.37 -15.92 -7.12
C ALA A 153 10.36 -15.15 -7.97
N MET A 154 10.30 -13.83 -7.81
CA MET A 154 9.45 -12.95 -8.63
C MET A 154 9.85 -12.99 -10.11
N GLY A 155 11.16 -12.97 -10.41
CA GLY A 155 11.66 -13.06 -11.78
C GLY A 155 11.33 -14.39 -12.48
N LEU A 156 11.38 -15.52 -11.75
CA LEU A 156 11.00 -16.82 -12.27
C LEU A 156 9.51 -16.85 -12.63
N VAL A 157 8.66 -16.29 -11.77
CA VAL A 157 7.22 -16.23 -12.01
C VAL A 157 6.89 -15.38 -13.23
N GLU A 158 7.51 -14.20 -13.33
CA GLU A 158 7.34 -13.33 -14.49
C GLU A 158 7.81 -14.01 -15.77
N SER A 159 8.90 -14.77 -15.71
CA SER A 159 9.38 -15.57 -16.86
C SER A 159 8.38 -16.67 -17.26
N ILE A 160 7.81 -17.39 -16.29
CA ILE A 160 6.77 -18.40 -16.55
C ILE A 160 5.54 -17.76 -17.20
N ASP A 161 5.09 -16.60 -16.69
CA ASP A 161 3.97 -15.86 -17.26
C ASP A 161 4.27 -15.38 -18.70
N HIS A 162 5.48 -14.85 -18.92
CA HIS A 162 5.94 -14.39 -20.24
C HIS A 162 5.91 -15.51 -21.30
N PHE A 163 6.26 -16.74 -20.92
CA PHE A 163 6.19 -17.91 -21.82
C PHE A 163 4.81 -18.59 -21.86
N GLY A 164 3.79 -18.02 -21.21
CA GLY A 164 2.43 -18.57 -21.20
C GLY A 164 2.31 -19.85 -20.36
N GLY A 165 3.16 -20.06 -19.36
CA GLY A 165 3.13 -21.25 -18.50
C GLY A 165 1.83 -21.44 -17.72
N PHE A 166 1.03 -20.38 -17.54
CA PHE A 166 -0.30 -20.46 -16.92
C PHE A 166 -1.42 -20.84 -17.91
N VAL A 167 -1.15 -20.82 -19.22
CA VAL A 167 -2.15 -21.16 -20.26
C VAL A 167 -2.60 -22.62 -20.21
N PRO A 168 -1.74 -23.62 -20.01
CA PRO A 168 -2.17 -25.02 -19.86
C PRO A 168 -3.03 -25.26 -18.63
N VAL A 169 -2.69 -24.66 -17.48
CA VAL A 169 -3.48 -24.72 -16.24
C VAL A 169 -4.87 -24.12 -16.47
N MET A 170 -4.93 -23.00 -17.19
CA MET A 170 -6.17 -22.35 -17.60
C MET A 170 -7.01 -23.25 -18.53
N ASN A 171 -6.42 -23.82 -19.59
CA ASN A 171 -7.15 -24.65 -20.55
C ASN A 171 -7.75 -25.92 -19.89
N MET A 172 -7.06 -26.48 -18.90
CA MET A 172 -7.58 -27.60 -18.10
C MET A 172 -8.82 -27.22 -17.28
N MET A 173 -8.90 -26.00 -16.75
CA MET A 173 -10.08 -25.50 -16.05
C MET A 173 -11.26 -25.23 -17.00
N THR A 174 -11.04 -24.52 -18.10
CA THR A 174 -12.12 -24.11 -19.00
C THR A 174 -12.72 -25.32 -19.73
N SER A 175 -11.89 -26.29 -20.13
CA SER A 175 -12.35 -27.50 -20.84
C SER A 175 -13.14 -28.46 -19.95
N SER A 176 -12.81 -28.56 -18.67
CA SER A 176 -13.52 -29.46 -17.73
C SER A 176 -14.85 -28.89 -17.23
N MET A 177 -15.07 -27.57 -17.27
CA MET A 177 -16.26 -26.93 -16.68
C MET A 177 -17.39 -26.58 -17.65
N PHE A 178 -17.10 -26.29 -18.91
CA PHE A 178 -18.12 -25.79 -19.87
C PHE A 178 -19.12 -26.84 -20.38
N ALA A 179 -19.03 -28.09 -19.92
CA ALA A 179 -19.91 -29.18 -20.35
C ALA A 179 -21.29 -29.23 -19.64
N ALA A 180 -21.56 -28.38 -18.63
CA ALA A 180 -22.82 -28.41 -17.89
C ALA A 180 -23.37 -27.01 -17.58
N ASN A 181 -24.71 -26.92 -17.48
CA ASN A 181 -25.56 -25.75 -17.18
C ASN A 181 -24.85 -24.40 -16.89
N PRO A 182 -25.20 -23.31 -17.59
CA PRO A 182 -24.49 -22.02 -17.55
C PRO A 182 -24.52 -21.30 -16.19
N THR A 183 -25.42 -21.68 -15.27
CA THR A 183 -25.45 -21.17 -13.88
C THR A 183 -24.51 -21.95 -12.97
N LEU A 184 -24.53 -23.29 -13.03
CA LEU A 184 -23.59 -24.14 -12.28
C LEU A 184 -22.14 -23.92 -12.73
N ALA A 185 -21.91 -23.61 -14.00
CA ALA A 185 -20.59 -23.31 -14.53
C ALA A 185 -19.98 -22.04 -13.91
N ARG A 186 -20.80 -21.02 -13.60
CA ARG A 186 -20.35 -19.77 -12.97
C ARG A 186 -19.90 -19.97 -11.53
N ASP A 187 -20.70 -20.68 -10.72
CA ASP A 187 -20.35 -20.94 -9.32
C ASP A 187 -19.09 -21.82 -9.22
N LYS A 188 -18.99 -22.83 -10.09
CA LYS A 188 -17.79 -23.69 -10.17
C LYS A 188 -16.56 -22.89 -10.58
N LEU A 189 -16.68 -21.98 -11.54
CA LEU A 189 -15.58 -21.12 -11.97
C LEU A 189 -15.04 -20.28 -10.80
N MET A 190 -15.92 -19.66 -10.02
CA MET A 190 -15.53 -18.84 -8.86
C MET A 190 -14.78 -19.66 -7.80
N VAL A 191 -15.30 -20.84 -7.43
CA VAL A 191 -14.65 -21.72 -6.45
C VAL A 191 -13.27 -22.17 -6.93
N SER A 192 -13.16 -22.53 -8.21
CA SER A 192 -11.91 -22.97 -8.80
C SER A 192 -10.89 -21.84 -8.87
N LEU A 193 -11.34 -20.64 -9.26
CA LEU A 193 -10.51 -19.43 -9.29
C LEU A 193 -10.01 -19.05 -7.89
N PHE A 194 -10.86 -19.17 -6.87
CA PHE A 194 -10.45 -18.98 -5.47
C PHE A 194 -9.34 -19.96 -5.08
N PHE A 195 -9.54 -21.27 -5.29
CA PHE A 195 -8.56 -22.28 -4.88
C PHE A 195 -7.22 -22.12 -5.60
N ILE A 196 -7.22 -21.86 -6.90
CA ILE A 196 -5.97 -21.64 -7.63
C ILE A 196 -5.28 -20.38 -7.13
N THR A 197 -6.01 -19.26 -7.01
CA THR A 197 -5.39 -18.01 -6.57
C THR A 197 -4.85 -18.12 -5.15
N PHE A 198 -5.59 -18.78 -4.26
CA PHE A 198 -5.18 -19.06 -2.87
C PHE A 198 -3.92 -19.93 -2.80
N CYS A 199 -3.89 -21.04 -3.55
CA CYS A 199 -2.72 -21.93 -3.57
C CYS A 199 -1.52 -21.27 -4.27
N LEU A 200 -1.73 -20.58 -5.39
CA LEU A 200 -0.68 -19.91 -6.15
C LEU A 200 -0.03 -18.79 -5.32
N SER A 201 -0.83 -18.00 -4.61
CA SER A 201 -0.32 -16.94 -3.73
C SER A 201 0.38 -17.45 -2.48
N SER A 202 0.25 -18.73 -2.13
CA SER A 202 1.06 -19.32 -1.04
C SER A 202 2.52 -19.57 -1.46
N LEU A 203 2.79 -19.58 -2.77
CA LEU A 203 4.10 -19.85 -3.36
C LEU A 203 4.77 -18.59 -3.93
N ILE A 204 3.98 -17.56 -4.25
CA ILE A 204 4.37 -16.35 -4.98
C ILE A 204 3.82 -15.13 -4.23
N ASP A 205 4.41 -13.95 -4.41
CA ASP A 205 3.87 -12.73 -3.83
C ASP A 205 2.41 -12.45 -4.26
N ASN A 206 1.66 -11.89 -3.33
CA ASN A 206 0.23 -11.60 -3.45
C ASN A 206 -0.13 -10.67 -4.62
N LEU A 207 0.72 -9.70 -4.97
CA LEU A 207 0.49 -8.79 -6.10
C LEU A 207 0.68 -9.53 -7.41
N THR A 208 1.75 -10.29 -7.57
CA THR A 208 1.99 -11.08 -8.79
C THR A 208 0.93 -12.17 -8.97
N ALA A 209 0.56 -12.89 -7.90
CA ALA A 209 -0.52 -13.87 -7.94
C ALA A 209 -1.86 -13.22 -8.38
N THR A 210 -2.15 -12.02 -7.88
CA THR A 210 -3.33 -11.24 -8.30
C THR A 210 -3.27 -10.87 -9.77
N ILE A 211 -2.13 -10.36 -10.27
CA ILE A 211 -1.98 -9.98 -11.68
C ILE A 211 -2.20 -11.18 -12.60
N VAL A 212 -1.56 -12.32 -12.31
CA VAL A 212 -1.73 -13.55 -13.09
C VAL A 212 -3.19 -14.00 -13.08
N ALA A 213 -3.82 -14.05 -11.91
CA ALA A 213 -5.22 -14.47 -11.78
C ALA A 213 -6.20 -13.50 -12.48
N LEU A 214 -5.94 -12.19 -12.48
CA LEU A 214 -6.73 -11.20 -13.22
C LEU A 214 -6.54 -11.33 -14.74
N LYS A 215 -5.32 -11.62 -15.22
CA LYS A 215 -5.07 -11.93 -16.64
C LYS A 215 -5.87 -13.16 -17.08
N ILE A 216 -5.86 -14.22 -16.27
CA ILE A 216 -6.66 -15.44 -16.51
C ILE A 216 -8.16 -15.09 -16.53
N LEU A 217 -8.62 -14.31 -15.55
CA LEU A 217 -10.01 -13.89 -15.45
C LEU A 217 -10.49 -13.14 -16.71
N HIS A 218 -9.64 -12.29 -17.27
CA HIS A 218 -9.91 -11.54 -18.50
C HIS A 218 -10.02 -12.42 -19.74
N THR A 219 -9.34 -13.57 -19.78
CA THR A 219 -9.44 -14.53 -20.88
C THR A 219 -10.67 -15.44 -20.76
N VAL A 220 -11.08 -15.77 -19.53
CA VAL A 220 -12.18 -16.73 -19.27
C VAL A 220 -13.56 -16.05 -19.28
N ILE A 221 -13.68 -14.84 -18.73
CA ILE A 221 -14.97 -14.13 -18.67
C ILE A 221 -15.05 -13.08 -19.79
N PRO A 222 -16.00 -13.21 -20.73
CA PRO A 222 -16.13 -12.26 -21.82
C PRO A 222 -16.49 -10.86 -21.30
N SER A 223 -16.02 -9.83 -22.01
CA SER A 223 -16.23 -8.43 -21.65
C SER A 223 -17.71 -7.99 -21.58
N SER A 224 -18.62 -8.78 -22.14
CA SER A 224 -20.07 -8.56 -22.05
C SER A 224 -20.61 -8.77 -20.62
N ASP A 225 -19.92 -9.55 -19.77
CA ASP A 225 -20.32 -9.81 -18.38
C ASP A 225 -19.41 -9.08 -17.37
N SER A 226 -19.37 -7.76 -17.52
CA SER A 226 -18.54 -6.85 -16.71
C SER A 226 -18.82 -6.97 -15.20
N GLN A 227 -20.08 -7.13 -14.81
CA GLN A 227 -20.46 -7.24 -13.40
C GLN A 227 -19.92 -8.51 -12.76
N HIS A 228 -20.07 -9.67 -13.42
CA HIS A 228 -19.50 -10.94 -12.92
C HIS A 228 -17.97 -10.88 -12.86
N ARG A 229 -17.33 -10.24 -13.86
CA ARG A 229 -15.87 -10.03 -13.87
C ARG A 229 -15.39 -9.21 -12.67
N HIS A 230 -16.09 -8.15 -12.28
CA HIS A 230 -15.72 -7.37 -11.09
C HIS A 230 -15.83 -8.17 -9.79
N VAL A 231 -16.89 -8.99 -9.66
CA VAL A 231 -17.08 -9.85 -8.48
C VAL A 231 -15.96 -10.88 -8.39
N CYS A 232 -15.64 -11.56 -9.50
CA CYS A 232 -14.54 -12.52 -9.56
C CYS A 232 -13.19 -11.84 -9.33
N GLY A 233 -12.99 -10.61 -9.80
CA GLY A 233 -11.78 -9.83 -9.53
C GLY A 233 -11.60 -9.50 -8.05
N GLY A 234 -12.69 -9.12 -7.36
CA GLY A 234 -12.68 -8.96 -5.91
C GLY A 234 -12.34 -10.26 -5.17
N LEU A 235 -12.93 -11.38 -5.61
CA LEU A 235 -12.63 -12.71 -5.06
C LEU A 235 -11.15 -13.08 -5.22
N VAL A 236 -10.56 -12.80 -6.38
CA VAL A 236 -9.13 -13.03 -6.65
C VAL A 236 -8.26 -12.25 -5.66
N VAL A 237 -8.54 -10.97 -5.44
CA VAL A 237 -7.75 -10.15 -4.50
C VAL A 237 -7.84 -10.69 -3.07
N ILE A 238 -9.03 -11.12 -2.65
CA ILE A 238 -9.23 -11.73 -1.32
C ILE A 238 -8.47 -13.05 -1.23
N ALA A 239 -8.63 -13.93 -2.23
CA ALA A 239 -7.99 -15.24 -2.26
C ALA A 239 -6.45 -15.14 -2.28
N ALA A 240 -5.89 -14.18 -3.03
CA ALA A 240 -4.45 -13.95 -3.09
C ALA A 240 -3.92 -13.50 -1.73
N ASN A 241 -4.50 -12.46 -1.13
CA ASN A 241 -4.05 -11.98 0.19
C ASN A 241 -4.20 -13.05 1.29
N ALA A 242 -5.28 -13.80 1.27
CA ALA A 242 -5.49 -14.90 2.21
C ALA A 242 -4.47 -16.05 1.99
N GLY A 243 -4.23 -16.39 0.72
CA GLY A 243 -3.27 -17.42 0.29
C GLY A 243 -1.82 -17.07 0.64
N GLY A 244 -1.43 -15.81 0.52
CA GLY A 244 -0.09 -15.34 0.88
C GLY A 244 0.17 -15.41 2.39
N ALA A 245 -0.84 -15.11 3.22
CA ALA A 245 -0.67 -14.97 4.66
C ALA A 245 -0.36 -16.28 5.40
N TRP A 246 -0.78 -17.45 4.89
CA TRP A 246 -0.59 -18.72 5.60
C TRP A 246 0.74 -19.42 5.31
N SER A 247 1.47 -18.94 4.29
CA SER A 247 2.77 -19.46 3.90
C SER A 247 3.87 -18.45 4.22
N PRO A 248 5.02 -18.87 4.78
CA PRO A 248 6.15 -17.98 4.98
C PRO A 248 6.63 -17.27 3.70
N ILE A 249 6.44 -17.88 2.54
CA ILE A 249 6.93 -17.39 1.23
C ILE A 249 5.95 -16.43 0.57
N GLY A 250 4.64 -16.58 0.83
CA GLY A 250 3.58 -15.93 0.07
C GLY A 250 3.44 -14.41 0.28
N ASP A 251 4.00 -13.88 1.38
CA ASP A 251 4.13 -12.45 1.61
C ASP A 251 5.58 -12.05 1.94
N VAL A 252 5.96 -10.84 1.53
CA VAL A 252 7.29 -10.26 1.80
C VAL A 252 7.50 -10.14 3.31
N THR A 253 6.46 -9.75 4.04
CA THR A 253 6.54 -9.55 5.50
C THR A 253 6.73 -10.87 6.25
N THR A 254 6.04 -11.93 5.83
CA THR A 254 6.22 -13.26 6.41
C THR A 254 7.57 -13.86 6.04
N THR A 255 8.05 -13.59 4.82
CA THR A 255 9.38 -14.01 4.37
C THR A 255 10.46 -13.35 5.20
N MET A 256 10.32 -12.04 5.47
CA MET A 256 11.23 -11.29 6.34
C MET A 256 11.30 -11.91 7.74
N LEU A 257 10.15 -12.22 8.35
CA LEU A 257 10.11 -12.86 9.67
C LEU A 257 10.72 -14.27 9.66
N TRP A 258 10.58 -15.00 8.56
CA TRP A 258 11.12 -16.36 8.43
C TRP A 258 12.64 -16.35 8.28
N ILE A 259 13.18 -15.50 7.39
CA ILE A 259 14.63 -15.34 7.21
C ILE A 259 15.27 -14.78 8.49
N GLY A 260 14.58 -13.87 9.20
CA GLY A 260 14.98 -13.39 10.52
C GLY A 260 14.82 -14.40 11.67
N GLY A 261 14.45 -15.65 11.38
CA GLY A 261 14.34 -16.74 12.36
C GLY A 261 13.22 -16.55 13.40
N LYS A 262 12.26 -15.64 13.17
CA LYS A 262 11.15 -15.35 14.10
C LYS A 262 10.00 -16.33 13.98
N ILE A 263 9.84 -16.95 12.81
CA ILE A 263 8.78 -17.93 12.53
C ILE A 263 9.36 -19.21 11.94
N SER A 264 8.65 -20.32 12.11
CA SER A 264 9.01 -21.63 11.57
C SER A 264 7.96 -22.08 10.57
N VAL A 265 8.39 -22.62 9.42
CA VAL A 265 7.51 -23.04 8.31
C VAL A 265 6.35 -23.91 8.79
N GLY A 266 6.64 -25.00 9.50
CA GLY A 266 5.61 -25.95 9.94
C GLY A 266 4.60 -25.34 10.91
N ARG A 267 5.07 -24.52 11.86
CA ARG A 267 4.19 -23.86 12.84
C ARG A 267 3.30 -22.83 12.16
N THR A 268 3.89 -21.97 11.32
CA THR A 268 3.17 -20.92 10.59
C THR A 268 2.05 -21.52 9.74
N MET A 269 2.36 -22.51 8.90
CA MET A 269 1.37 -23.17 8.05
C MET A 269 0.26 -23.81 8.88
N HIS A 270 0.59 -24.52 9.97
CA HIS A 270 -0.42 -25.14 10.83
C HIS A 270 -1.32 -24.12 11.53
N SER A 271 -0.77 -22.98 11.99
CA SER A 271 -1.55 -21.97 12.72
C SER A 271 -2.36 -21.04 11.82
N LEU A 272 -1.89 -20.78 10.59
CA LEU A 272 -2.46 -19.75 9.72
C LEU A 272 -3.28 -20.32 8.56
N PHE A 273 -3.10 -21.60 8.19
CA PHE A 273 -3.86 -22.19 7.08
C PHE A 273 -5.37 -22.10 7.30
N LEU A 274 -5.85 -22.52 8.48
CA LEU A 274 -7.29 -22.51 8.76
C LEU A 274 -7.85 -21.08 8.83
N PRO A 275 -7.26 -20.12 9.58
CA PRO A 275 -7.69 -18.72 9.54
C PRO A 275 -7.66 -18.06 8.15
N SER A 276 -6.70 -18.44 7.29
CA SER A 276 -6.63 -17.92 5.93
C SER A 276 -7.67 -18.56 4.99
N PHE A 277 -8.08 -19.79 5.25
CA PHE A 277 -8.99 -20.50 4.37
C PHE A 277 -10.47 -20.11 4.54
N VAL A 278 -10.88 -19.74 5.76
CA VAL A 278 -12.29 -19.48 6.14
C VAL A 278 -12.74 -18.03 6.01
#